data_AF-A0A954VFN4-F1
#
_entry.id   AF-A0A954VFN4-F1
#
_cell.length_a   1.000
_cell.length_b   1.000
_cell.length_c   1.000
_cell.angle_alpha   90.00
_cell.angle_beta   90.00
_cell.angle_gamma   90.00
#
_symmetry.space_group_name_H-M   'P 1'
#
loop_
_entity.id
_entity.type
_entity.pdbx_description
1 polymer ?
#
loop_
_entity_poly.entity_id
_entity_poly.type
_entity_poly.pdbx_seq_one_letter_code
_entity_poly.pdbx_strand_id
1 'polypeptide(L)'
;MSKRFSRLQDNLLRVRQRIADAAERSGRRADDVTMVAVTKYVDVEIIRMLIALGCRDLGESRPQALWEKVNQLQETRGSELDPHDVNPIRWHMIGH
;
A
#
# COMPACT_ATOMS: atom_id res chain seq x y z
N MET A 1 2.40 19.75 -0.14
CA MET A 1 2.75 18.35 0.19
C MET A 1 3.10 18.25 1.68
N SER A 2 2.50 17.35 2.46
CA SER A 2 2.81 17.22 3.91
C SER A 2 4.17 16.55 4.15
N LYS A 3 4.87 16.89 5.25
CA LYS A 3 6.12 16.23 5.69
C LYS A 3 5.97 14.71 5.83
N ARG A 4 4.78 14.26 6.26
CA ARG A 4 4.44 12.83 6.38
C ARG A 4 4.39 12.13 5.02
N PHE A 5 3.77 12.78 4.03
CA PHE A 5 3.68 12.26 2.66
C PHE A 5 5.06 12.10 2.03
N SER A 6 5.93 13.12 2.11
CA SER A 6 7.30 13.05 1.60
C SER A 6 8.08 11.89 2.22
N ARG A 7 7.98 11.72 3.54
CA ARG A 7 8.65 10.61 4.23
C ARG A 7 8.15 9.24 3.76
N LEU A 8 6.86 9.09 3.51
CA LEU A 8 6.29 7.86 2.95
C LEU A 8 6.78 7.60 1.53
N GLN A 9 6.82 8.63 0.69
CA GLN A 9 7.35 8.54 -0.67
C GLN A 9 8.82 8.09 -0.68
N ASP A 10 9.67 8.71 0.12
CA ASP A 10 11.09 8.36 0.22
C ASP A 10 11.29 6.93 0.72
N ASN A 11 10.51 6.52 1.73
CA ASN A 11 10.54 5.15 2.25
C ASN A 11 10.13 4.14 1.18
N LEU A 12 9.05 4.42 0.45
CA LEU A 12 8.51 3.55 -0.58
C LEU A 12 9.51 3.38 -1.73
N LEU A 13 10.14 4.47 -2.17
CA LEU A 13 11.18 4.44 -3.20
C LEU A 13 12.38 3.59 -2.75
N ARG A 14 12.85 3.77 -1.50
CA ARG A 14 13.95 2.96 -0.96
C ARG A 14 13.61 1.47 -0.89
N VAL A 15 12.39 1.10 -0.50
CA VAL A 15 11.97 -0.30 -0.45
C VAL A 15 11.88 -0.89 -1.85
N ARG A 16 11.27 -0.18 -2.81
CA ARG A 16 11.19 -0.61 -4.21
C ARG A 16 12.58 -0.81 -4.82
N GLN A 17 13.52 0.09 -4.57
CA GLN A 17 14.90 -0.05 -5.04
C GLN A 17 15.57 -1.30 -4.45
N ARG A 18 15.44 -1.53 -3.14
CA ARG A 18 16.00 -2.74 -2.50
C ARG A 18 15.42 -4.04 -3.07
N ILE A 19 14.14 -4.04 -3.43
CA ILE A 19 13.50 -5.18 -4.10
C ILE A 19 14.11 -5.37 -5.49
N ALA A 20 14.24 -4.30 -6.27
CA ALA A 20 14.85 -4.36 -7.60
C ALA A 20 16.28 -4.90 -7.55
N ASP A 21 17.13 -4.35 -6.67
CA ASP A 21 18.52 -4.79 -6.52
C ASP A 21 18.59 -6.26 -6.07
N ALA A 22 17.68 -6.71 -5.20
CA ALA A 22 17.64 -8.10 -4.74
C ALA A 22 17.16 -9.06 -5.83
N ALA A 23 16.14 -8.67 -6.60
CA ALA A 23 15.64 -9.45 -7.72
C ALA A 23 16.74 -9.61 -8.79
N GLU A 24 17.42 -8.53 -9.15
CA GLU A 24 18.53 -8.53 -10.12
C GLU A 24 19.66 -9.48 -9.68
N ARG A 25 20.12 -9.39 -8.42
CA ARG A 25 21.13 -10.32 -7.87
C ARG A 25 20.71 -11.78 -7.91
N SER A 26 19.42 -12.07 -7.92
CA SER A 26 18.86 -13.42 -8.01
C SER A 26 18.52 -13.88 -9.43
N GLY A 27 18.80 -13.06 -10.46
CA GLY A 27 18.43 -13.35 -11.85
C GLY A 27 16.92 -13.27 -12.12
N ARG A 28 16.16 -12.56 -11.28
CA ARG A 28 14.71 -12.35 -11.39
C ARG A 28 14.39 -10.91 -11.75
N ARG A 29 13.17 -10.66 -12.22
CA ARG A 29 12.66 -9.30 -12.42
C ARG A 29 12.07 -8.76 -11.12
N ALA A 30 12.18 -7.46 -10.89
CA ALA A 30 11.54 -6.81 -9.75
C ALA A 30 10.01 -7.05 -9.73
N ASP A 31 9.39 -7.07 -10.89
CA ASP A 31 7.96 -7.32 -11.07
C ASP A 31 7.53 -8.74 -10.67
N ASP A 32 8.47 -9.69 -10.55
CA ASP A 32 8.19 -11.04 -10.05
C ASP A 32 8.02 -11.06 -8.51
N VAL A 33 8.24 -9.93 -7.83
CA VAL A 33 8.14 -9.76 -6.39
C VAL A 33 6.99 -8.81 -6.06
N THR A 34 5.93 -9.34 -5.44
CA THR A 34 4.84 -8.51 -4.92
C THR A 34 5.23 -7.91 -3.57
N MET A 35 5.32 -6.59 -3.50
CA MET A 35 5.51 -5.86 -2.24
C MET A 35 4.17 -5.66 -1.56
N VAL A 36 3.95 -6.32 -0.42
CA VAL A 36 2.76 -6.13 0.42
C VAL A 36 3.10 -5.15 1.55
N ALA A 37 2.45 -3.99 1.57
CA ALA A 37 2.61 -3.01 2.65
C ALA A 37 1.75 -3.40 3.85
N VAL A 38 2.38 -3.82 4.95
CA VAL A 38 1.67 -4.22 6.17
C VAL A 38 1.15 -2.98 6.90
N THR A 39 -0.18 -2.87 7.02
CA THR A 39 -0.88 -1.71 7.58
C THR A 39 -1.42 -1.95 8.99
N LYS A 40 -1.08 -3.07 9.64
CA LYS A 40 -1.51 -3.34 11.02
C LYS A 40 -1.17 -2.17 11.95
N TYR A 41 -2.15 -1.71 12.73
CA TYR A 41 -2.03 -0.53 13.62
C TYR A 41 -1.75 0.81 12.91
N VAL A 42 -1.91 0.88 11.59
CA VAL A 42 -1.76 2.12 10.81
C VAL A 42 -3.14 2.74 10.53
N ASP A 43 -3.25 4.05 10.73
CA ASP A 43 -4.47 4.81 10.49
C ASP A 43 -4.79 4.95 9.00
N VAL A 44 -6.08 5.09 8.67
CA VAL A 44 -6.56 5.17 7.28
C VAL A 44 -6.00 6.38 6.53
N GLU A 45 -5.73 7.51 7.20
CA GLU A 45 -5.09 8.69 6.58
C GLU A 45 -3.73 8.34 5.94
N ILE A 46 -2.92 7.54 6.64
CA ILE A 46 -1.61 7.09 6.15
C ILE A 46 -1.78 6.08 5.01
N ILE A 47 -2.76 5.19 5.13
CA ILE A 47 -3.09 4.22 4.10
C ILE A 47 -3.52 4.93 2.80
N ARG A 48 -4.31 6.00 2.88
CA ARG A 48 -4.66 6.85 1.73
C ARG A 48 -3.42 7.45 1.06
N MET A 49 -2.45 7.93 1.83
CA MET A 49 -1.20 8.45 1.27
C MET A 49 -0.41 7.35 0.54
N LEU A 50 -0.34 6.14 1.10
CA LEU A 50 0.29 4.98 0.43
C LEU A 50 -0.44 4.61 -0.87
N ILE A 51 -1.77 4.66 -0.87
CA ILE A 51 -2.60 4.44 -2.06
C ILE A 51 -2.31 5.53 -3.10
N ALA A 52 -2.26 6.80 -2.72
CA ALA A 52 -1.90 7.88 -3.64
C ALA A 52 -0.48 7.71 -4.24
N LEU A 53 0.43 7.05 -3.53
CA LEU A 53 1.79 6.70 -4.00
C LEU A 53 1.84 5.39 -4.83
N GLY A 54 0.68 4.83 -5.20
CA GLY A 54 0.55 3.64 -6.03
C GLY A 54 0.75 2.32 -5.30
N CYS A 55 0.72 2.29 -3.97
CA CYS A 55 0.70 1.03 -3.22
C CYS A 55 -0.73 0.48 -3.19
N ARG A 56 -0.94 -0.72 -3.76
CA ARG A 56 -2.26 -1.36 -3.89
C ARG A 56 -2.36 -2.68 -3.12
N ASP A 57 -1.25 -3.34 -2.84
CA ASP A 57 -1.18 -4.55 -2.04
C ASP A 57 -0.95 -4.21 -0.56
N LEU A 58 -1.99 -4.36 0.24
CA LEU A 58 -2.01 -4.01 1.66
C LEU A 58 -2.20 -5.24 2.53
N GLY A 59 -1.47 -5.31 3.65
CA GLY A 59 -1.47 -6.44 4.56
C GLY A 59 -2.10 -6.11 5.91
N GLU A 60 -3.09 -6.91 6.36
CA GLU A 60 -3.69 -6.81 7.69
C GLU A 60 -3.63 -8.13 8.45
N SER A 61 -3.55 -8.05 9.78
CA SER A 61 -3.48 -9.24 10.64
C SER A 61 -4.76 -9.49 11.44
N ARG A 62 -5.75 -8.60 11.37
CA ARG A 62 -7.02 -8.72 12.12
C ARG A 62 -8.20 -8.49 11.18
N PRO A 63 -9.11 -9.46 11.01
CA PRO A 63 -10.25 -9.32 10.10
C PRO A 63 -11.13 -8.11 10.41
N GLN A 64 -11.38 -7.81 11.69
CA GLN A 64 -12.23 -6.68 12.10
C GLN A 64 -11.63 -5.34 11.66
N ALA A 65 -10.33 -5.16 11.88
CA ALA A 65 -9.61 -3.96 11.46
C ALA A 65 -9.56 -3.82 9.93
N LEU A 66 -9.45 -4.94 9.21
CA LEU A 66 -9.54 -4.96 7.75
C LEU A 66 -10.91 -4.44 7.28
N TRP A 67 -12.00 -4.97 7.83
CA TRP A 67 -13.36 -4.55 7.48
C TRP A 67 -13.60 -3.06 7.74
N GLU A 68 -13.18 -2.56 8.91
CA GLU A 68 -13.27 -1.14 9.24
C GLU A 68 -12.53 -0.26 8.22
N LYS A 69 -11.32 -0.66 7.83
CA LYS A 69 -10.50 0.08 6.85
C LYS A 69 -11.10 0.04 5.45
N VAL A 70 -11.63 -1.09 5.02
CA VAL A 70 -12.32 -1.22 3.73
C VAL A 70 -13.50 -0.25 3.65
N ASN A 71 -14.34 -0.20 4.68
CA ASN A 71 -15.50 0.70 4.74
C ASN A 71 -15.05 2.16 4.66
N GLN A 72 -14.10 2.57 5.50
CA GLN A 72 -13.59 3.95 5.51
C GLN A 72 -12.95 4.36 4.17
N LEU A 73 -12.27 3.43 3.48
CA LEU A 73 -11.65 3.71 2.18
C LEU A 73 -12.68 3.76 1.04
N GLN A 74 -13.76 2.97 1.11
CA GLN A 74 -14.84 2.99 0.14
C GLN A 74 -15.70 4.25 0.24
N GLU A 75 -15.99 4.73 1.45
CA GLU A 75 -16.73 5.98 1.69
C GLU A 75 -16.11 7.20 0.98
N THR A 76 -14.80 7.17 0.75
CA THR A 76 -14.06 8.30 0.15
C THR A 76 -13.76 8.14 -1.33
N ARG A 77 -14.02 6.97 -1.93
CA ARG A 77 -13.90 6.78 -3.39
C ARG A 77 -14.83 7.71 -4.17
N GLY A 78 -15.85 8.29 -3.53
CA GLY A 78 -16.73 9.29 -4.12
C GLY A 78 -16.23 10.75 -4.08
N SER A 79 -15.11 11.08 -3.42
CA SER A 79 -14.72 12.49 -3.21
C SER A 79 -13.23 12.83 -3.31
N GLU A 80 -12.28 11.90 -3.16
CA GLU A 80 -10.84 12.25 -3.11
C GLU A 80 -9.92 11.35 -3.94
N LEU A 81 -10.39 10.20 -4.40
CA LEU A 81 -9.62 9.30 -5.26
C LEU A 81 -9.99 9.60 -6.73
N ASP A 82 -8.99 9.60 -7.61
CA ASP A 82 -9.19 9.80 -9.04
C ASP A 82 -10.28 8.83 -9.52
N PRO A 83 -11.42 9.31 -10.06
CA PRO A 83 -12.51 8.45 -10.53
C PRO A 83 -12.08 7.56 -11.71
N HIS A 84 -10.92 7.82 -12.31
CA HIS A 84 -10.29 6.98 -13.34
C HIS A 84 -9.26 5.98 -12.78
N ASP A 85 -8.96 6.00 -11.47
CA ASP A 85 -8.13 4.97 -10.82
C ASP A 85 -8.94 3.69 -10.60
N VAL A 86 -9.00 2.89 -11.66
CA VAL A 86 -9.72 1.61 -11.72
C VAL A 86 -8.98 0.47 -11.02
N ASN A 87 -7.77 0.69 -10.49
CA ASN A 87 -6.99 -0.39 -9.89
C ASN A 87 -7.50 -0.72 -8.48
N PRO A 88 -8.01 -1.95 -8.24
CA PRO A 88 -8.51 -2.32 -6.92
C PRO A 88 -7.38 -2.43 -5.90
N ILE A 89 -7.70 -2.14 -4.64
CA ILE A 89 -6.84 -2.46 -3.50
C ILE A 89 -6.91 -3.97 -3.29
N ARG A 90 -5.76 -4.64 -3.20
CA ARG A 90 -5.64 -6.06 -2.89
C ARG A 90 -5.27 -6.21 -1.42
N TRP A 91 -6.14 -6.87 -0.66
CA TRP A 91 -5.93 -7.12 0.75
C TRP A 91 -5.35 -8.51 0.97
N HIS A 92 -4.32 -8.57 1.79
CA HIS A 92 -3.62 -9.79 2.19
C HIS A 92 -3.80 -9.98 3.68
N MET A 93 -4.42 -11.08 4.10
CA MET A 93 -4.44 -11.47 5.51
C MET A 93 -3.11 -12.11 5.88
N ILE A 94 -2.42 -11.57 6.88
CA ILE A 94 -1.09 -12.01 7.30
C ILE A 94 -1.15 -12.54 8.73
N GLY A 95 -0.81 -13.82 8.91
CA GLY A 95 -0.67 -14.45 10.23
C GLY A 95 -1.97 -14.60 11.01
N HIS A 96 -3.10 -14.75 10.31
CA HIS A 96 -4.43 -15.02 10.85
C HIS A 96 -4.60 -16.50 11.20
#